data_AF-A0AAV5VKJ0-F1
#
_entry.id   AF-A0AAV5VKJ0-F1
#
_cell.length_a   1.000
_cell.length_b   1.000
_cell.length_c   1.000
_cell.angle_alpha   90.00
_cell.angle_beta   90.00
_cell.angle_gamma   90.00
#
_symmetry.space_group_name_H-M   'P 1'
#
loop_
_entity.id
_entity.type
_entity.pdbx_description
1 polymer ?
#
loop_
_entity_poly.entity_id
_entity_poly.type
_entity_poly.pdbx_seq_one_letter_code
_entity_poly.pdbx_strand_id
1 'polypeptide(L)'
;DNPMPLLYINLGAEMLYVLDQRLRSVGTDKAGRVLTDLINHMFKPETLQKYYRPSACNLTLDNLKADFKNIATSSIMRLNQPSMDKLFDLMVMTVKYQLHMLIVPEHLVTLTVNHLDGILSMFQDQVEIWKAVEHAHDSVSEVIVDKSIVLILRGFSALSIYFPFRTVASSVLSS
;
A
#
# COMPACT_ATOMS: atom_id res chain seq x y z
N ASP A 1 -2.43 18.35 -0.25
CA ASP A 1 -3.20 17.14 0.11
C ASP A 1 -2.30 15.99 0.43
N ASN A 2 -2.72 15.20 1.40
CA ASN A 2 -1.94 14.11 1.97
C ASN A 2 -2.09 12.83 1.10
N PRO A 3 -1.04 12.36 0.40
CA PRO A 3 -1.11 11.13 -0.40
C PRO A 3 -1.02 9.85 0.45
N MET A 4 -0.79 9.99 1.76
CA MET A 4 -0.50 8.86 2.64
C MET A 4 -1.56 7.76 2.69
N PRO A 5 -2.87 8.04 2.66
CA PRO A 5 -3.85 6.96 2.67
C PRO A 5 -3.68 6.01 1.48
N LEU A 6 -3.54 6.57 0.27
CA LEU A 6 -3.36 5.79 -0.96
C LEU A 6 -2.01 5.07 -0.94
N LEU A 7 -0.95 5.75 -0.50
CA LEU A 7 0.38 5.14 -0.38
C LEU A 7 0.39 3.96 0.61
N TYR A 8 -0.22 4.14 1.79
CA TYR A 8 -0.33 3.10 2.81
C TYR A 8 -1.10 1.89 2.28
N ILE A 9 -2.26 2.11 1.66
CA ILE A 9 -3.08 1.03 1.09
C ILE A 9 -2.30 0.28 0.00
N ASN A 10 -1.66 1.00 -0.93
CA ASN A 10 -0.89 0.38 -2.01
C ASN A 10 0.30 -0.44 -1.49
N LEU A 11 1.08 0.09 -0.55
CA LEU A 11 2.17 -0.67 0.08
C LEU A 11 1.64 -1.88 0.84
N GLY A 12 0.52 -1.71 1.54
CA GLY A 12 -0.16 -2.78 2.26
C GLY A 12 -0.60 -3.92 1.35
N ALA A 13 -1.19 -3.60 0.19
CA ALA A 13 -1.57 -4.60 -0.80
C ALA A 13 -0.35 -5.38 -1.31
N GLU A 14 0.73 -4.69 -1.66
CA GLU A 14 1.98 -5.35 -2.07
C GLU A 14 2.56 -6.25 -0.98
N MET A 15 2.45 -5.86 0.29
CA MET A 15 2.84 -6.72 1.41
C MET A 15 2.03 -8.01 1.42
N LEU A 16 0.70 -7.92 1.27
CA LEU A 16 -0.20 -9.07 1.25
C LEU A 16 0.09 -9.99 0.06
N TYR A 17 0.31 -9.43 -1.13
CA TYR A 17 0.65 -10.21 -2.33
C TYR A 17 1.97 -10.96 -2.18
N VAL A 18 3.02 -10.29 -1.72
CA VAL A 18 4.34 -10.92 -1.53
C VAL A 18 4.27 -12.02 -0.46
N LEU A 19 3.52 -11.79 0.63
CA LEU A 19 3.36 -12.78 1.69
C LEU A 19 2.51 -13.97 1.24
N ASP A 20 1.42 -13.75 0.52
CA ASP A 20 0.57 -14.81 -0.01
C ASP A 20 1.36 -15.75 -0.93
N GLN A 21 2.07 -15.18 -1.90
CA GLN A 21 2.93 -15.95 -2.81
C GLN A 21 3.96 -16.79 -2.06
N ARG A 22 4.64 -16.19 -1.07
CA ARG A 22 5.67 -16.90 -0.27
C ARG A 22 5.05 -17.99 0.59
N LEU A 23 3.96 -17.71 1.31
CA LEU A 23 3.33 -18.65 2.24
C LEU A 23 2.68 -19.84 1.51
N ARG A 24 2.13 -19.61 0.31
CA ARG A 24 1.64 -20.69 -0.56
C ARG A 24 2.78 -21.52 -1.15
N SER A 25 3.89 -20.90 -1.55
CA SER A 25 5.05 -21.64 -2.10
C SER A 25 5.67 -22.64 -1.12
N VAL A 26 5.52 -22.40 0.19
CA VAL A 26 6.00 -23.31 1.24
C VAL A 26 4.92 -24.30 1.71
N GLY A 27 3.72 -24.28 1.11
CA GLY A 27 2.62 -25.20 1.44
C GLY A 27 2.07 -25.03 2.86
N THR A 28 2.16 -23.83 3.45
CA THR A 28 1.72 -23.63 4.83
C THR A 28 0.21 -23.46 4.93
N ASP A 29 -0.44 -24.35 5.67
CA ASP A 29 -1.87 -24.26 6.02
C ASP A 29 -2.20 -23.04 6.92
N LYS A 30 -1.16 -22.33 7.37
CA LYS A 30 -1.23 -21.11 8.17
C LYS A 30 -1.34 -19.84 7.31
N ALA A 31 -1.17 -19.94 5.99
CA ALA A 31 -1.17 -18.79 5.08
C ALA A 31 -2.44 -17.95 5.22
N GLY A 32 -3.61 -18.60 5.16
CA GLY A 32 -4.90 -17.93 5.30
C GLY A 32 -4.99 -17.15 6.62
N ARG A 33 -4.71 -17.80 7.75
CA ARG A 33 -4.75 -17.16 9.07
C ARG A 33 -3.80 -15.96 9.19
N VAL A 34 -2.56 -16.09 8.71
CA VAL A 34 -1.59 -14.98 8.74
C VAL A 34 -2.14 -13.79 7.98
N LEU A 35 -2.60 -13.99 6.74
CA LEU A 35 -3.08 -12.90 5.91
C LEU A 35 -4.38 -12.27 6.45
N THR A 36 -5.29 -13.08 6.99
CA THR A 36 -6.50 -12.59 7.68
C THR A 36 -6.13 -11.70 8.87
N ASP A 37 -5.16 -12.10 9.70
CA ASP A 37 -4.71 -11.29 10.84
C ASP A 37 -4.11 -9.95 10.38
N LEU A 38 -3.35 -9.96 9.28
CA LEU A 38 -2.75 -8.74 8.71
C LEU A 38 -3.82 -7.79 8.16
N ILE A 39 -4.76 -8.30 7.35
CA ILE A 39 -5.86 -7.51 6.77
C ILE A 39 -6.70 -6.87 7.87
N ASN A 40 -7.10 -7.65 8.86
CA ASN A 40 -7.87 -7.15 10.00
C ASN A 40 -7.11 -6.10 10.82
N HIS A 41 -5.79 -6.13 10.86
CA HIS A 41 -5.03 -5.07 11.53
C HIS A 41 -4.87 -3.83 10.65
N MET A 42 -4.58 -4.01 9.37
CA MET A 42 -4.29 -2.93 8.42
C MET A 42 -5.50 -2.07 8.10
N PHE A 43 -6.65 -2.71 7.86
CA PHE A 43 -7.85 -2.03 7.39
C PHE A 43 -8.84 -1.71 8.51
N LYS A 44 -8.45 -1.90 9.77
CA LYS A 44 -9.22 -1.39 10.90
C LYS A 44 -9.39 0.13 10.80
N PRO A 45 -10.58 0.68 11.08
CA PRO A 45 -10.82 2.12 11.05
C PRO A 45 -9.81 2.91 11.89
N GLU A 46 -9.41 2.42 13.06
CA GLU A 46 -8.45 3.13 13.92
C GLU A 46 -7.05 3.19 13.30
N THR A 47 -6.64 2.10 12.63
CA THR A 47 -5.35 2.02 11.91
C THR A 47 -5.37 2.98 10.72
N LEU A 48 -6.42 2.92 9.89
CA LEU A 48 -6.53 3.77 8.71
C LEU A 48 -6.58 5.25 9.08
N GLN A 49 -7.34 5.62 10.13
CA GLN A 49 -7.49 7.02 10.56
C GLN A 49 -6.14 7.71 10.79
N LYS A 50 -5.11 6.97 11.23
CA LYS A 50 -3.74 7.51 11.37
C LYS A 50 -3.24 8.15 10.08
N TYR A 51 -3.48 7.53 8.93
CA TYR A 51 -2.97 7.96 7.63
C TYR A 51 -3.84 9.02 6.96
N TYR A 52 -5.12 9.11 7.31
CA TYR A 52 -6.04 10.14 6.82
C TYR A 52 -5.86 11.50 7.51
N ARG A 53 -5.23 11.56 8.69
CA ARG A 53 -4.96 12.83 9.37
C ARG A 53 -4.04 13.74 8.54
N PRO A 54 -4.24 15.06 8.55
CA PRO A 54 -3.37 16.00 7.83
C PRO A 54 -1.88 15.86 8.21
N SER A 55 -1.58 15.57 9.48
CA SER A 55 -0.21 15.40 9.98
C SER A 55 0.52 14.18 9.42
N ALA A 56 -0.20 13.23 8.81
CA ALA A 56 0.42 12.04 8.25
C ALA A 56 1.32 12.37 7.05
N CYS A 57 1.17 13.53 6.39
CA CYS A 57 2.08 13.96 5.33
C CYS A 57 3.56 14.08 5.76
N ASN A 58 3.84 14.10 7.07
CA ASN A 58 5.19 14.13 7.63
C ASN A 58 5.78 12.73 7.87
N LEU A 59 5.00 11.66 7.68
CA LEU A 59 5.51 10.29 7.82
C LEU A 59 6.51 10.01 6.71
N THR A 60 7.61 9.34 7.06
CA THR A 60 8.64 8.88 6.12
C THR A 60 8.44 7.41 5.74
N LEU A 61 9.21 6.92 4.77
CA LEU A 61 9.27 5.49 4.47
C LEU A 61 9.74 4.67 5.68
N ASP A 62 10.63 5.20 6.52
CA ASP A 62 11.06 4.51 7.75
C ASP A 62 9.93 4.40 8.77
N ASN A 63 9.09 5.43 8.89
CA ASN A 63 7.90 5.35 9.73
C ASN A 63 6.92 4.30 9.22
N LEU A 64 6.66 4.27 7.90
CA LEU A 64 5.84 3.25 7.27
C LEU A 64 6.41 1.85 7.46
N LYS A 65 7.73 1.67 7.32
CA LYS A 65 8.41 0.40 7.55
C LYS A 65 8.23 -0.10 8.98
N ALA A 66 8.36 0.80 9.96
CA ALA A 66 8.11 0.48 11.36
C ALA A 66 6.65 0.06 11.60
N ASP A 67 5.69 0.76 10.98
CA ASP A 67 4.28 0.39 11.05
C ASP A 67 4.01 -0.99 10.45
N PHE A 68 4.49 -1.26 9.23
CA PHE A 68 4.32 -2.57 8.59
C PHE A 68 5.03 -3.70 9.34
N LYS A 69 6.15 -3.41 10.00
CA LYS A 69 6.79 -4.37 10.90
C LYS A 69 5.88 -4.70 12.09
N ASN A 70 5.26 -3.70 12.71
CA ASN A 70 4.34 -3.90 13.83
C ASN A 70 3.10 -4.71 13.39
N ILE A 71 2.57 -4.40 12.20
CA ILE A 71 1.47 -5.15 11.57
C ILE A 71 1.89 -6.60 11.32
N ALA A 72 3.07 -6.84 10.74
CA ALA A 72 3.58 -8.19 10.51
C ALA A 72 3.62 -9.01 11.81
N THR A 73 4.05 -8.38 12.91
CA THR A 73 4.16 -9.00 14.24
C THR A 73 2.82 -9.21 14.95
N SER A 74 1.72 -8.62 14.48
CA SER A 74 0.39 -8.90 15.03
C SER A 74 -0.15 -10.26 14.60
N SER A 75 0.44 -10.86 13.56
CA SER A 75 0.14 -12.22 13.12
C SER A 75 1.03 -13.26 13.81
N ILE A 76 0.74 -14.55 13.61
CA ILE A 76 1.62 -15.64 14.07
C ILE A 76 2.97 -15.71 13.31
N MET A 77 3.11 -14.97 12.21
CA MET A 77 4.33 -14.95 11.40
C MET A 77 5.49 -14.29 12.17
N ARG A 78 6.67 -14.91 12.10
CA ARG A 78 7.91 -14.37 12.68
C ARG A 78 8.89 -14.00 11.59
N LEU A 79 8.87 -12.75 11.16
CA LEU A 79 9.89 -12.20 10.24
C LEU A 79 11.09 -11.72 11.05
N ASN A 80 12.29 -12.15 10.67
CA ASN A 80 13.52 -11.55 11.17
C ASN A 80 13.78 -10.20 10.47
N GLN A 81 14.72 -9.41 11.00
CA GLN A 81 15.00 -8.07 10.49
C GLN A 81 15.41 -8.08 8.99
N PRO A 82 16.36 -8.93 8.53
CA PRO A 82 16.69 -9.01 7.10
C PRO A 82 15.52 -9.37 6.19
N SER A 83 14.63 -10.26 6.62
CA SER A 83 13.43 -10.63 5.87
C SER A 83 12.41 -9.49 5.81
N MET A 84 12.25 -8.74 6.90
CA MET A 84 11.39 -7.55 6.95
C MET A 84 11.94 -6.44 6.04
N ASP A 85 13.26 -6.23 6.03
CA ASP A 85 13.91 -5.24 5.16
C ASP A 85 13.66 -5.58 3.69
N LYS A 86 13.92 -6.83 3.29
CA LYS A 86 13.67 -7.30 1.92
C LYS A 86 12.19 -7.23 1.52
N LEU A 87 11.27 -7.53 2.46
CA LEU A 87 9.84 -7.42 2.20
C LEU A 87 9.46 -5.97 1.90
N PHE A 88 9.91 -5.04 2.76
CA PHE A 88 9.62 -3.63 2.59
C PHE A 88 10.24 -3.05 1.32
N ASP A 89 11.49 -3.43 0.98
CA ASP A 89 12.14 -3.00 -0.25
C ASP A 89 11.36 -3.48 -1.49
N LEU A 90 10.86 -4.71 -1.49
CA LEU A 90 9.99 -5.21 -2.57
C LEU A 90 8.70 -4.40 -2.68
N MET A 91 8.01 -4.15 -1.56
CA MET A 91 6.78 -3.33 -1.56
C MET A 91 7.04 -1.94 -2.16
N VAL A 92 8.08 -1.25 -1.67
CA VAL A 92 8.46 0.09 -2.12
C VAL A 92 8.84 0.09 -3.59
N MET A 93 9.63 -0.88 -4.03
CA MET A 93 10.05 -0.98 -5.43
C MET A 93 8.88 -1.26 -6.37
N THR A 94 7.96 -2.15 -6.00
CA THR A 94 6.78 -2.45 -6.82
C THR A 94 5.85 -1.25 -6.92
N VAL A 95 5.51 -0.61 -5.79
CA VAL A 95 4.66 0.59 -5.80
C VAL A 95 5.34 1.72 -6.60
N LYS A 96 6.65 1.94 -6.41
CA LYS A 96 7.40 2.93 -7.18
C LYS A 96 7.30 2.66 -8.69
N TYR A 97 7.42 1.40 -9.09
CA TYR A 97 7.30 1.00 -10.48
C TYR A 97 5.88 1.21 -11.02
N GLN A 98 4.85 0.78 -10.29
CA GLN A 98 3.45 1.01 -10.67
C GLN A 98 3.14 2.51 -10.84
N LEU A 99 3.62 3.35 -9.91
CA LEU A 99 3.51 4.81 -9.99
C LEU A 99 4.22 5.39 -11.22
N HIS A 100 5.39 4.84 -11.58
CA HIS A 100 6.12 5.26 -12.78
C HIS A 100 5.35 4.94 -14.07
N MET A 101 4.59 3.85 -14.07
CA MET A 101 3.84 3.36 -15.23
C MET A 101 2.47 4.06 -15.40
N LEU A 102 2.06 4.93 -14.47
CA LEU A 102 0.80 5.65 -14.60
C LEU A 102 0.87 6.68 -15.73
N ILE A 103 -0.12 6.61 -16.63
CA ILE A 103 -0.24 7.54 -17.76
C ILE A 103 -0.79 8.89 -17.30
N VAL A 104 -1.76 8.87 -16.40
CA VAL A 104 -2.35 10.08 -15.81
C VAL A 104 -2.53 9.89 -14.30
N PRO A 105 -2.47 10.96 -13.48
CA PRO A 105 -2.49 10.85 -12.02
C PRO A 105 -3.77 10.26 -11.42
N GLU A 106 -4.90 10.34 -12.12
CA GLU A 106 -6.17 9.72 -11.77
C GLU A 106 -6.04 8.19 -11.68
N HIS A 107 -5.14 7.60 -12.48
CA HIS A 107 -4.86 6.17 -12.41
C HIS A 107 -4.25 5.76 -11.05
N LEU A 108 -3.78 6.69 -10.22
CA LEU A 108 -3.38 6.38 -8.84
C LEU A 108 -4.55 5.80 -8.06
N VAL A 109 -5.73 6.38 -8.23
CA VAL A 109 -6.91 5.89 -7.52
C VAL A 109 -7.36 4.55 -8.08
N THR A 110 -7.35 4.39 -9.40
CA THR A 110 -7.61 3.10 -10.05
C THR A 110 -6.64 2.03 -9.57
N LEU A 111 -5.35 2.34 -9.45
CA LEU A 111 -4.34 1.42 -8.90
C LEU A 111 -4.72 1.00 -7.47
N THR A 112 -5.12 1.93 -6.62
CA THR A 112 -5.54 1.63 -5.25
C THR A 112 -6.82 0.80 -5.18
N VAL A 113 -7.82 1.10 -5.99
CA VAL A 113 -9.05 0.29 -6.07
C VAL A 113 -8.74 -1.12 -6.57
N ASN A 114 -7.93 -1.25 -7.63
CA ASN A 114 -7.49 -2.55 -8.14
C ASN A 114 -6.75 -3.37 -7.09
N HIS A 115 -5.97 -2.71 -6.21
CA HIS A 115 -5.32 -3.37 -5.10
C HIS A 115 -6.31 -3.88 -4.05
N LEU A 116 -7.33 -3.11 -3.71
CA LEU A 116 -8.37 -3.54 -2.77
C LEU A 116 -9.20 -4.69 -3.36
N ASP A 117 -9.58 -4.60 -4.64
CA ASP A 117 -10.26 -5.67 -5.37
C ASP A 117 -9.43 -6.95 -5.44
N GLY A 118 -8.12 -6.81 -5.69
CA GLY A 118 -7.18 -7.91 -5.69
C GLY A 118 -7.10 -8.59 -4.33
N ILE A 119 -7.06 -7.83 -3.23
CA ILE A 119 -7.13 -8.38 -1.87
C ILE A 119 -8.45 -9.14 -1.68
N LEU A 120 -9.59 -8.56 -2.02
CA LEU A 120 -10.89 -9.23 -1.89
C LEU A 120 -10.94 -10.54 -2.69
N SER A 121 -10.33 -10.57 -3.87
CA SER A 121 -10.25 -11.77 -4.70
C SER A 121 -9.42 -12.90 -4.07
N MET A 122 -8.47 -12.59 -3.19
CA MET A 122 -7.67 -13.59 -2.47
C MET A 122 -8.44 -14.27 -1.33
N PHE A 123 -9.56 -13.66 -0.88
CA PHE A 123 -10.32 -14.07 0.31
C PHE A 123 -11.82 -14.17 0.06
N GLN A 124 -12.23 -14.60 -1.14
CA GLN A 124 -13.64 -14.65 -1.56
C GLN A 124 -14.56 -15.37 -0.56
N ASP A 125 -14.05 -16.38 0.16
CA ASP A 125 -14.83 -17.17 1.13
C ASP A 125 -14.84 -16.60 2.57
N GLN A 126 -14.19 -15.46 2.83
CA GLN A 126 -14.07 -14.89 4.18
C GLN A 126 -14.85 -13.57 4.32
N VAL A 127 -16.11 -13.66 4.75
CA VAL A 127 -17.03 -12.51 4.90
C VAL A 127 -16.49 -11.43 5.86
N GLU A 128 -15.72 -11.81 6.88
CA GLU A 128 -15.15 -10.83 7.81
C GLU A 128 -14.05 -9.96 7.18
N ILE A 129 -13.35 -10.47 6.16
CA ILE A 129 -12.36 -9.69 5.40
C ILE A 129 -13.04 -8.64 4.53
N TRP A 130 -14.18 -8.99 3.93
CA TRP A 130 -14.97 -8.07 3.12
C TRP A 130 -15.31 -6.79 3.87
N LYS A 131 -15.85 -6.90 5.10
CA LYS A 131 -16.19 -5.73 5.90
C LYS A 131 -14.99 -4.85 6.24
N ALA A 132 -13.84 -5.46 6.52
CA ALA A 132 -12.62 -4.71 6.82
C ALA A 132 -12.14 -3.91 5.59
N VAL A 133 -12.20 -4.52 4.41
CA VAL A 133 -11.73 -3.91 3.16
C VAL A 133 -12.76 -2.93 2.56
N GLU A 134 -14.06 -3.16 2.77
CA GLU A 134 -15.16 -2.29 2.33
C GLU A 134 -15.00 -0.86 2.88
N HIS A 135 -14.64 -0.71 4.17
CA HIS A 135 -14.37 0.60 4.75
C HIS A 135 -13.22 1.35 4.04
N ALA A 136 -12.21 0.62 3.57
CA ALA A 136 -11.11 1.21 2.79
C ALA A 136 -11.57 1.61 1.39
N HIS A 137 -12.44 0.82 0.74
CA HIS A 137 -13.07 1.20 -0.53
C HIS A 137 -13.92 2.48 -0.41
N ASP A 138 -14.74 2.58 0.63
CA ASP A 138 -15.56 3.77 0.89
C ASP A 138 -14.66 5.00 1.06
N SER A 139 -13.62 4.86 1.89
CA SER A 139 -12.66 5.94 2.13
C SER A 139 -11.90 6.38 0.88
N VAL A 140 -11.59 5.46 -0.04
CA VAL A 140 -10.97 5.78 -1.34
C VAL A 140 -11.99 6.41 -2.30
N SER A 141 -13.25 5.98 -2.24
CA SER A 141 -14.34 6.53 -3.07
C SER A 141 -14.65 7.98 -2.69
N GLU A 142 -14.62 8.31 -1.40
CA GLU A 142 -14.71 9.70 -0.92
C GLU A 142 -13.59 10.58 -1.52
N VAL A 143 -12.37 10.04 -1.66
CA VAL A 143 -11.26 10.75 -2.31
C VAL A 143 -11.56 11.05 -3.79
N ILE A 144 -12.34 10.21 -4.48
CA ILE A 144 -12.73 10.45 -5.88
C ILE A 144 -13.84 11.50 -5.97
N VAL A 145 -14.86 11.38 -5.13
CA VAL A 145 -16.09 12.18 -5.21
C VAL A 145 -15.86 13.61 -4.73
N ASP A 146 -15.15 13.79 -3.61
CA ASP A 146 -15.01 15.11 -2.98
C ASP A 146 -13.85 15.92 -3.53
N LYS A 147 -12.90 15.30 -4.22
CA LYS A 147 -11.67 15.98 -4.61
C LYS A 147 -11.63 16.33 -6.09
N SER A 148 -11.45 17.62 -6.35
CA SER A 148 -11.11 18.09 -7.69
C SER A 148 -9.83 17.41 -8.21
N ILE A 149 -9.74 17.26 -9.53
CA ILE A 149 -8.56 16.74 -10.21
C ILE A 149 -7.26 17.39 -9.73
N VAL A 150 -7.28 18.68 -9.42
CA VAL A 150 -6.13 19.43 -8.91
C VAL A 150 -5.58 18.85 -7.60
N LEU A 151 -6.43 18.33 -6.73
CA LEU A 151 -6.01 17.73 -5.46
C LEU A 151 -5.39 16.35 -5.67
N ILE A 152 -5.92 15.56 -6.61
CA ILE A 152 -5.33 14.28 -7.02
C ILE A 152 -3.94 14.52 -7.62
N LEU A 153 -3.81 15.50 -8.52
CA LEU A 153 -2.53 15.93 -9.09
C LEU A 153 -1.51 16.34 -8.01
N ARG A 154 -1.94 17.14 -7.02
CA ARG A 154 -1.07 17.55 -5.90
C ARG A 154 -0.66 16.37 -5.03
N GLY A 155 -1.58 15.44 -4.75
CA GLY A 155 -1.28 14.20 -4.02
C GLY A 155 -0.27 13.34 -4.77
N PHE A 156 -0.50 13.12 -6.07
CA PHE A 156 0.43 12.37 -6.93
C PHE A 156 1.81 13.04 -6.98
N SER A 157 1.88 14.35 -7.16
CA SER A 157 3.16 15.07 -7.12
C SER A 157 3.85 14.94 -5.76
N ALA A 158 3.11 14.90 -4.65
CA ALA A 158 3.69 14.72 -3.32
C ALA A 158 4.30 13.33 -3.12
N LEU A 159 3.93 12.32 -3.92
CA LEU A 159 4.58 11.00 -3.89
C LEU A 159 6.06 11.06 -4.30
N SER A 160 6.50 12.12 -4.99
CA SER A 160 7.93 12.30 -5.32
C SER A 160 8.82 12.47 -4.08
N ILE A 161 8.25 12.88 -2.93
CA ILE A 161 8.95 12.95 -1.64
C ILE A 161 9.40 11.55 -1.20
N TYR A 162 8.58 10.54 -1.47
CA TYR A 162 8.81 9.14 -1.12
C TYR A 162 9.58 8.42 -2.23
N PHE A 163 9.27 8.76 -3.48
CA PHE A 163 9.82 8.11 -4.66
C PHE A 163 10.43 9.17 -5.59
N PRO A 164 11.68 9.58 -5.36
CA PRO A 164 12.36 10.45 -6.31
C PRO A 164 12.51 9.69 -7.64
N PHE A 165 11.79 10.15 -8.66
CA PHE A 165 12.02 9.76 -10.04
C PHE A 165 13.29 10.48 -10.50
N ARG A 166 14.37 9.73 -10.75
CA ARG A 166 15.54 10.33 -11.40
C ARG A 166 15.16 10.65 -12.83
N THR A 167 14.95 11.92 -13.16
CA THR A 167 15.04 12.36 -14.54
C THR A 167 16.45 12.02 -15.00
N VAL A 168 16.59 11.13 -15.99
CA VAL A 168 17.89 10.92 -16.63
C VAL A 168 18.32 12.28 -17.13
N ALA A 169 19.40 12.83 -16.57
CA ALA A 169 19.98 14.07 -17.06
C ALA A 169 20.23 13.89 -18.56
N SER A 170 19.73 14.82 -19.36
CA SER A 170 19.92 14.88 -20.82
C SER A 170 21.38 15.14 -21.23
N SER A 171 22.36 14.75 -20.41
CA SER A 171 23.79 14.87 -20.68
C SER A 171 24.33 13.78 -21.60
N VAL A 172 23.47 12.91 -22.15
CA VAL A 172 23.85 11.87 -23.15
C VAL A 172 23.50 12.30 -24.59
N LEU A 173 22.89 13.49 -24.78
CA LEU A 173 22.63 14.06 -26.12
C LEU A 173 23.63 15.17 -26.51
N SER A 174 24.70 15.35 -25.75
CA SER A 174 25.79 16.28 -26.08
C SER A 174 27.15 15.57 -26.12
N SER A 175 27.27 14.56 -26.99
CA SER A 175 28.55 13.91 -27.32
C SER A 175 28.57 13.58 -28.81
#